data_AF-A0A1J5ECA7-F1
#
_entry.id   AF-A0A1J5ECA7-F1
#
_cell.length_a   1.000
_cell.length_b   1.000
_cell.length_c   1.000
_cell.angle_alpha   90.00
_cell.angle_beta   90.00
_cell.angle_gamma   90.00
#
_symmetry.space_group_name_H-M   'P 1'
#
loop_
_entity.id
_entity.type
_entity.pdbx_description
1 polymer ?
#
loop_
_entity_poly.entity_id
_entity_poly.type
_entity_poly.pdbx_seq_one_letter_code
_entity_poly.pdbx_strand_id
1 'polypeptide(L)'
;MYDIITALRKSPVVLDVDLLEIIDEDSVRLLRIKAQLKENCVLYITELHTRDWQKYSYHCQKSDGELMVRWDSKPHWKELATYPYHKHEGGKVLPSHRVTIAEVLDDLEKRL
;
A
#
# COMPACT_ATOMS: atom_id res chain seq x y z
N MET A 1 -2.13 13.26 1.39
CA MET A 1 -2.80 12.06 0.84
C MET A 1 -3.00 12.17 -0.66
N TYR A 2 -3.36 13.34 -1.20
CA TYR A 2 -3.43 13.58 -2.65
C TYR A 2 -2.15 13.22 -3.42
N ASP A 3 -0.97 13.35 -2.77
CA ASP A 3 0.32 12.96 -3.36
C ASP A 3 0.38 11.47 -3.77
N ILE A 4 -0.41 10.60 -3.14
CA ILE A 4 -0.51 9.18 -3.50
C ILE A 4 -1.13 9.04 -4.89
N ILE A 5 -2.24 9.73 -5.14
CA ILE A 5 -2.91 9.71 -6.44
C ILE A 5 -1.98 10.30 -7.51
N THR A 6 -1.29 11.40 -7.18
CA THR A 6 -0.32 12.01 -8.09
C THR A 6 0.85 11.08 -8.40
N ALA A 7 1.40 10.38 -7.42
CA ALA A 7 2.48 9.41 -7.62
C ALA A 7 2.03 8.24 -8.50
N LEU A 8 0.84 7.67 -8.24
CA LEU A 8 0.26 6.60 -9.03
C LEU A 8 0.11 7.01 -10.50
N ARG A 9 -0.48 8.18 -10.76
CA ARG A 9 -0.71 8.67 -12.14
C ARG A 9 0.57 8.99 -12.92
N LYS A 10 1.69 9.23 -12.22
CA LYS A 10 3.00 9.49 -12.83
C LYS A 10 3.83 8.24 -13.04
N SER A 11 3.47 7.14 -12.39
CA SER A 11 4.25 5.91 -12.42
C SER A 11 4.05 5.16 -13.75
N PRO A 12 5.13 4.70 -14.40
CA PRO A 12 5.03 3.99 -15.67
C PRO A 12 4.47 2.57 -15.52
N VAL A 13 4.39 2.01 -14.31
CA VAL A 13 3.81 0.68 -14.07
C VAL A 13 2.31 0.70 -13.79
N VAL A 14 1.74 1.87 -13.48
CA VAL A 14 0.32 2.03 -13.21
C VAL A 14 -0.41 2.27 -14.53
N LEU A 15 -1.41 1.43 -14.82
CA LEU A 15 -2.23 1.52 -16.02
C LEU A 15 -3.52 2.30 -15.78
N ASP A 16 -4.11 2.14 -14.60
CA ASP A 16 -5.37 2.80 -14.23
C ASP A 16 -5.49 2.96 -12.71
N VAL A 17 -6.30 3.93 -12.26
CA VAL A 17 -6.48 4.27 -10.84
C VAL A 17 -7.95 4.51 -10.52
N ASP A 18 -8.53 3.57 -9.76
CA ASP A 18 -9.86 3.66 -9.18
C ASP A 18 -9.79 4.22 -7.75
N LEU A 19 -10.38 5.40 -7.53
CA LEU A 19 -10.60 5.92 -6.18
C LEU A 19 -11.85 5.28 -5.58
N LEU A 20 -11.66 4.37 -4.63
CA LEU A 20 -12.76 3.62 -4.02
C LEU A 20 -13.45 4.41 -2.91
N GLU A 21 -12.67 5.10 -2.08
CA GLU A 21 -13.19 5.87 -0.95
C GLU A 21 -12.22 6.99 -0.59
N ILE A 22 -12.78 8.16 -0.30
CA ILE A 22 -12.04 9.29 0.26
C ILE A 22 -12.87 9.93 1.38
N ILE A 23 -12.23 10.11 2.54
CA ILE A 23 -12.76 10.91 3.64
C ILE A 23 -11.65 11.90 3.99
N ASP A 24 -11.96 13.18 3.98
CA ASP A 24 -11.03 14.24 4.36
C ASP A 24 -11.73 15.21 5.31
N GLU A 25 -11.75 14.83 6.58
CA GLU A 25 -12.33 15.60 7.68
C GLU A 25 -11.24 15.92 8.71
N ASP A 26 -11.45 16.93 9.54
CA ASP A 26 -10.47 17.39 10.53
C ASP A 26 -10.00 16.30 11.51
N SER A 27 -10.87 15.32 11.81
CA SER A 27 -10.56 14.25 12.76
C SER A 27 -10.15 12.94 12.10
N VAL A 28 -10.47 12.75 10.81
CA VAL A 28 -10.28 11.51 10.09
C VAL A 28 -10.01 11.75 8.62
N ARG A 29 -8.96 11.08 8.14
CA ARG A 29 -8.47 11.14 6.78
C ARG A 29 -8.29 9.72 6.26
N LEU A 30 -9.15 9.27 5.36
CA LEU A 30 -9.13 7.93 4.77
C LEU A 30 -8.96 8.04 3.25
N LEU A 31 -8.08 7.20 2.72
CA LEU A 31 -7.93 6.99 1.29
C LEU A 31 -7.93 5.50 1.00
N ARG A 32 -8.83 5.05 0.12
CA ARG A 32 -8.81 3.70 -0.47
C ARG A 32 -8.74 3.78 -1.98
N ILE A 33 -7.74 3.13 -2.55
CA ILE A 33 -7.49 3.12 -4.00
C ILE A 33 -7.31 1.67 -4.45
N LYS A 34 -7.76 1.38 -5.66
CA LYS A 34 -7.36 0.22 -6.44
C LYS A 34 -6.65 0.74 -7.69
N ALA A 35 -5.39 0.34 -7.88
CA ALA A 35 -4.63 0.67 -9.06
C ALA A 35 -4.38 -0.60 -9.89
N GLN A 36 -4.70 -0.54 -11.17
CA GLN A 36 -4.30 -1.57 -12.13
C GLN A 36 -2.85 -1.34 -12.51
N LEU A 37 -2.05 -2.40 -12.48
CA LEU A 37 -0.64 -2.37 -12.85
C LEU A 37 -0.40 -3.19 -14.12
N LYS A 38 0.80 -3.07 -14.68
CA LYS A 38 1.32 -3.99 -15.70
C LYS A 38 1.32 -5.45 -15.23
N GLU A 39 1.52 -6.37 -16.17
CA GLU A 39 1.59 -7.82 -15.91
C GLU A 39 0.36 -8.37 -15.15
N ASN A 40 -0.82 -7.83 -15.44
CA ASN A 40 -2.11 -8.22 -14.82
C ASN A 40 -2.08 -8.18 -13.29
N CYS A 41 -1.36 -7.23 -12.70
CA CYS A 41 -1.29 -7.04 -11.26
C CYS A 41 -2.22 -5.92 -10.77
N VAL A 42 -2.63 -6.00 -9.50
CA VAL A 42 -3.50 -5.02 -8.86
C VAL A 42 -2.90 -4.59 -7.53
N LEU A 43 -2.80 -3.29 -7.32
CA LEU A 43 -2.39 -2.68 -6.06
C LEU A 43 -3.60 -2.08 -5.34
N TYR A 44 -3.91 -2.62 -4.16
CA TYR A 44 -4.87 -2.02 -3.24
C TYR A 44 -4.14 -1.20 -2.19
N ILE A 45 -4.63 0.02 -1.97
CA ILE A 45 -4.06 0.99 -1.04
C ILE A 45 -5.09 1.36 0.00
N THR A 46 -4.68 1.38 1.26
CA THR A 46 -5.43 2.01 2.35
C THR A 46 -4.46 2.90 3.12
N GLU A 47 -4.81 4.17 3.29
CA GLU A 47 -4.14 5.09 4.22
C GLU A 47 -5.23 5.69 5.11
N LEU A 48 -5.11 5.50 6.42
CA LEU A 48 -6.02 6.06 7.40
C LEU A 48 -5.21 6.83 8.44
N HIS A 49 -5.55 8.09 8.62
CA HIS A 49 -5.01 8.95 9.65
C HIS A 49 -6.18 9.48 10.49
N THR A 50 -6.18 9.16 11.77
CA THR A 50 -7.03 9.80 12.77
C THR A 50 -6.17 10.69 13.67
N ARG A 51 -6.77 11.33 14.68
CA ARG A 51 -6.01 12.10 15.68
C ARG A 51 -5.01 11.25 16.46
N ASP A 52 -5.40 10.03 16.82
CA ASP A 52 -4.64 9.19 17.76
C ASP A 52 -3.91 8.03 17.09
N TRP A 53 -4.24 7.73 15.83
CA TRP A 53 -3.77 6.51 15.17
C TRP A 53 -3.57 6.70 13.68
N GLN A 54 -2.59 5.97 13.14
CA GLN A 54 -2.38 5.85 11.71
C GLN A 54 -2.25 4.38 11.34
N LYS A 55 -2.90 3.99 10.24
CA LYS A 55 -2.67 2.69 9.62
C LYS A 55 -2.54 2.83 8.11
N TYR A 56 -1.72 1.97 7.53
CA TYR A 56 -1.64 1.83 6.09
C TYR A 56 -1.61 0.37 5.66
N SER A 57 -1.99 0.13 4.41
CA SER A 57 -1.72 -1.12 3.72
C SER A 57 -1.50 -0.85 2.23
N TYR A 58 -0.43 -1.42 1.68
CA TYR A 58 -0.16 -1.48 0.25
C TYR A 58 -0.13 -2.96 -0.11
N HIS A 59 -1.16 -3.48 -0.77
CA HIS A 59 -1.32 -4.89 -1.11
C HIS A 59 -1.25 -5.05 -2.63
N CYS A 60 -0.17 -5.65 -3.12
CA CYS A 60 -0.04 -6.03 -4.53
C CYS A 60 -0.30 -7.53 -4.71
N GLN A 61 -1.19 -7.87 -5.62
CA GLN A 61 -1.54 -9.24 -5.99
C GLN A 61 -1.65 -9.39 -7.51
N LYS A 62 -1.53 -10.61 -8.00
CA LYS A 62 -1.86 -10.96 -9.38
C LYS A 62 -3.39 -10.94 -9.59
N SER A 63 -3.81 -10.97 -10.85
CA SER A 63 -5.22 -11.01 -11.25
C SER A 63 -5.99 -12.24 -10.74
N ASP A 64 -5.28 -13.34 -10.47
CA ASP A 64 -5.84 -14.57 -9.87
C ASP A 64 -5.98 -14.50 -8.33
N GLY A 65 -5.52 -13.40 -7.71
CA GLY A 65 -5.56 -13.21 -6.26
C GLY A 65 -4.30 -13.67 -5.53
N GLU A 66 -3.28 -14.18 -6.22
CA GLU A 66 -2.01 -14.54 -5.59
C GLU A 66 -1.31 -13.29 -5.03
N LEU A 67 -1.10 -13.26 -3.71
CA LEU A 67 -0.36 -12.18 -3.05
C LEU A 67 1.10 -12.18 -3.52
N MET A 68 1.53 -11.08 -4.15
CA MET A 68 2.93 -10.88 -4.50
C MET A 68 3.69 -10.29 -3.31
N VAL A 69 3.19 -9.16 -2.80
CA VAL A 69 3.80 -8.44 -1.68
C VAL A 69 2.76 -7.55 -1.01
N ARG A 70 2.82 -7.45 0.32
CA ARG A 70 2.01 -6.47 1.06
C ARG A 70 2.79 -5.81 2.17
N TRP A 71 2.81 -4.49 2.19
CA TRP A 71 3.28 -3.71 3.33
C TRP A 71 2.09 -3.30 4.20
N ASP A 72 2.22 -3.45 5.52
CA ASP A 72 1.12 -3.25 6.47
C ASP A 72 1.67 -2.70 7.79
N SER A 73 0.83 -1.95 8.51
CA SER A 73 1.11 -1.43 9.86
C SER A 73 0.16 -1.98 10.91
N LYS A 74 -0.63 -3.02 10.62
CA LYS A 74 -1.48 -3.67 11.61
C LYS A 74 -0.64 -4.20 12.80
N PRO A 75 -1.01 -3.89 14.05
CA PRO A 75 -0.18 -4.10 15.23
C PRO A 75 -0.13 -5.57 15.72
N HIS A 76 0.02 -6.54 14.82
CA HIS A 76 0.00 -7.98 15.14
C HIS A 76 1.37 -8.52 15.58
N TRP A 77 2.48 -8.03 15.02
CA TRP A 77 3.80 -8.67 15.12
C TRP A 77 4.76 -7.94 16.05
N LYS A 78 4.46 -7.93 17.36
CA LYS A 78 5.17 -7.14 18.40
C LYS A 78 6.66 -7.46 18.54
N GLU A 79 7.09 -8.63 18.11
CA GLU A 79 8.48 -9.09 18.21
C GLU A 79 9.37 -8.57 17.07
N LEU A 80 8.79 -7.99 16.02
CA LEU A 80 9.58 -7.40 14.94
C LEU A 80 10.23 -6.10 15.41
N ALA A 81 11.52 -5.93 15.10
CA ALA A 81 12.26 -4.70 15.39
C ALA A 81 11.65 -3.44 14.75
N THR A 82 10.81 -3.61 13.72
CA THR A 82 10.15 -2.51 12.99
C THR A 82 8.67 -2.35 13.36
N TYR A 83 8.22 -2.97 14.46
CA TYR A 83 6.83 -2.90 14.92
C TYR A 83 6.29 -1.45 14.94
N PRO A 84 5.08 -1.19 14.40
CA PRO A 84 4.11 -2.17 13.88
C PRO A 84 4.28 -2.50 12.38
N TYR A 85 5.30 -1.95 11.72
CA TYR A 85 5.50 -2.04 10.29
C TYR A 85 6.10 -3.38 9.90
N HIS A 86 5.56 -3.97 8.84
CA HIS A 86 6.01 -5.26 8.34
C HIS A 86 5.62 -5.46 6.87
N LYS A 87 6.25 -6.44 6.24
CA LYS A 87 6.01 -6.86 4.86
C LYS A 87 5.63 -8.34 4.81
N HIS A 88 4.57 -8.68 4.08
CA HIS A 88 4.19 -10.04 3.74
C HIS A 88 4.71 -10.36 2.33
N GLU A 89 5.47 -11.44 2.18
CA GLU A 89 6.04 -11.84 0.89
C GLU A 89 6.40 -13.33 0.93
N GLY A 90 6.03 -14.10 -0.10
CA GLY A 90 6.35 -15.53 -0.19
C GLY A 90 5.87 -16.37 1.01
N GLY A 91 4.71 -16.02 1.57
CA GLY A 91 4.14 -16.67 2.76
C GLY A 91 4.83 -16.33 4.09
N LYS A 92 5.79 -15.40 4.10
CA LYS A 92 6.51 -14.96 5.31
C LYS A 92 6.11 -13.55 5.72
N VAL A 93 6.30 -13.26 7.00
CA VAL A 93 6.24 -11.91 7.56
C VAL A 93 7.65 -11.45 7.86
N LEU A 94 8.04 -10.31 7.29
CA LEU A 94 9.38 -9.76 7.35
C LEU A 94 9.34 -8.36 7.99
N PRO A 95 10.38 -7.96 8.75
CA PRO A 95 10.57 -6.58 9.15
C PRO A 95 10.56 -5.65 7.93
N SER A 96 9.94 -4.48 8.06
CA SER A 96 9.94 -3.43 7.05
C SER A 96 9.77 -2.10 7.75
N HIS A 97 10.44 -1.05 7.30
CA HIS A 97 10.08 0.29 7.74
C HIS A 97 8.70 0.69 7.20
N ARG A 98 8.18 1.83 7.68
CA ARG A 98 6.99 2.47 7.11
C ARG A 98 7.33 2.96 5.70
N VAL A 99 6.90 2.19 4.70
CA VAL A 99 7.11 2.55 3.29
C VAL A 99 6.21 3.71 2.87
N THR A 100 6.69 4.48 1.92
CA THR A 100 5.95 5.47 1.16
C THR A 100 5.41 4.87 -0.14
N ILE A 101 4.42 5.52 -0.77
CA ILE A 101 3.94 5.11 -2.09
C ILE A 101 5.03 5.12 -3.16
N ALA A 102 6.00 6.04 -3.07
CA ALA A 102 7.11 6.11 -4.01
C ALA A 102 8.00 4.87 -3.90
N GLU A 103 8.37 4.47 -2.68
CA GLU A 103 9.16 3.25 -2.45
C GLU A 103 8.40 1.98 -2.88
N VAL A 104 7.07 1.94 -2.68
CA VAL A 104 6.23 0.85 -3.17
C VAL A 104 6.25 0.78 -4.70
N LEU A 105 6.09 1.91 -5.38
CA LEU A 105 6.12 1.96 -6.85
C LEU A 105 7.50 1.61 -7.41
N ASP A 106 8.58 2.07 -6.79
CA ASP A 106 9.96 1.72 -7.17
C ASP A 106 10.25 0.22 -6.99
N ASP A 107 9.68 -0.41 -5.96
CA ASP A 107 9.80 -1.85 -5.73
C ASP A 107 8.98 -2.64 -6.77
N LEU A 108 7.78 -2.17 -7.09
CA LEU A 108 6.92 -2.79 -8.11
C LEU A 108 7.47 -2.63 -9.53
N GLU A 109 8.07 -1.51 -9.86
CA GLU A 109 8.73 -1.28 -11.17
C GLU A 109 9.91 -2.23 -11.42
N LYS A 110 10.56 -2.74 -10.37
CA LYS A 110 11.62 -3.75 -10.50
C LYS A 110 11.10 -5.18 -10.64
N ARG A 111 9.81 -5.40 -10.35
CA ARG A 111 9.18 -6.74 -10.31
C ARG A 111 8.32 -7.04 -11.53
N LEU A 112 7.74 -6.00 -12.13
CA LEU A 112 6.82 -6.05 -13.26
C LEU A 112 7.55 -5.61 -14.53
#